data_AF-A0A7T7CAB7-F1
#
_entry.id   AF-A0A7T7CAB7-F1
#
_cell.length_a   1.000
_cell.length_b   1.000
_cell.length_c   1.000
_cell.angle_alpha   90.00
_cell.angle_beta   90.00
_cell.angle_gamma   90.00
#
_symmetry.space_group_name_H-M   'P 1'
#
loop_
_entity.id
_entity.type
_entity.pdbx_description
1 polymer ?
#
loop_
_entity_poly.entity_id
_entity_poly.type
_entity_poly.pdbx_seq_one_letter_code
_entity_poly.pdbx_strand_id
1 'polypeptide(L)'
;MVQSNTLLDVFKSFISIEEIETILRSHDYDEVGRRWKGPDHIFFWLLVSSEQWQNYRDSENKLKFEPNLNTVVHTVLAKKARILPYEAVKEILEF
;
A
#
# COMPACT_ATOMS: atom_id res chain seq x y z
N MET A 1 -9.62 -20.78 0.60
CA MET A 1 -10.61 -19.81 1.14
C MET A 1 -10.02 -18.44 0.93
N VAL A 2 -10.67 -17.59 0.13
CA VAL A 2 -10.28 -16.19 -0.02
C VAL A 2 -10.66 -15.50 1.29
N GLN A 3 -9.71 -15.31 2.19
CA GLN A 3 -9.91 -14.34 3.26
C GLN A 3 -9.91 -12.98 2.56
N SER A 4 -11.11 -12.47 2.25
CA SER A 4 -11.25 -11.04 2.01
C SER A 4 -10.64 -10.37 3.23
N ASN A 5 -9.58 -9.58 3.06
CA ASN A 5 -9.06 -8.79 4.17
C ASN A 5 -10.13 -7.75 4.48
N THR A 6 -11.04 -8.09 5.40
CA THR A 6 -12.12 -7.21 5.86
C THR A 6 -11.57 -5.83 6.21
N LEU A 7 -10.32 -5.75 6.69
CA LEU A 7 -9.63 -4.50 6.96
C LEU A 7 -9.39 -3.65 5.70
N LEU A 8 -8.95 -4.24 4.60
CA LEU A 8 -8.73 -3.54 3.34
C LEU A 8 -10.04 -3.03 2.74
N ASP A 9 -11.08 -3.85 2.81
CA ASP A 9 -12.41 -3.48 2.32
C ASP A 9 -13.02 -2.36 3.17
N VAL A 10 -12.86 -2.42 4.50
CA VAL A 10 -13.26 -1.36 5.43
C VAL A 10 -12.47 -0.08 5.18
N PHE A 11 -11.15 -0.15 5.02
CA PHE A 11 -10.33 1.03 4.77
C PHE A 11 -10.71 1.73 3.45
N LYS A 12 -10.96 0.96 2.39
CA LYS A 12 -11.47 1.47 1.10
C LYS A 12 -12.86 2.10 1.18
N SER A 13 -13.61 1.89 2.27
CA SER A 13 -14.90 2.54 2.50
C SER A 13 -14.78 3.92 3.17
N PHE A 14 -13.66 4.19 3.84
CA PHE A 14 -13.40 5.48 4.50
C PHE A 14 -12.66 6.47 3.61
N ILE A 15 -11.81 5.97 2.71
CA ILE A 15 -11.01 6.80 1.82
C ILE A 15 -10.92 6.16 0.42
N SER A 16 -11.19 6.98 -0.59
CA SER A 16 -11.07 6.61 -2.00
C SER A 16 -9.61 6.62 -2.47
N ILE A 17 -9.33 5.96 -3.60
CA ILE A 17 -8.01 5.99 -4.22
C ILE A 17 -7.66 7.42 -4.66
N GLU A 18 -8.64 8.16 -5.16
CA GLU A 18 -8.50 9.54 -5.61
C GLU A 18 -8.12 10.48 -4.45
N GLU A 19 -8.68 10.27 -3.26
CA GLU A 19 -8.32 11.00 -2.04
C GLU A 19 -6.89 10.67 -1.60
N ILE A 20 -6.50 9.39 -1.59
CA ILE A 20 -5.11 8.98 -1.32
C ILE A 20 -4.15 9.64 -2.30
N GLU A 21 -4.45 9.60 -3.61
CA GLU A 21 -3.62 10.24 -4.63
C GLU A 21 -3.53 11.76 -4.44
N THR A 22 -4.62 12.40 -4.01
CA THR A 22 -4.67 13.84 -3.74
C THR A 22 -3.79 14.21 -2.54
N ILE A 23 -3.88 13.46 -1.44
CA ILE A 23 -3.05 13.68 -0.25
C ILE A 23 -1.59 13.42 -0.57
N LEU A 24 -1.26 12.34 -1.29
CA LEU A 24 0.13 12.11 -1.69
C LEU A 24 0.70 13.31 -2.47
N ARG A 25 -0.05 13.83 -3.45
CA ARG A 25 0.39 14.99 -4.24
C ARG A 25 0.49 16.27 -3.42
N SER A 26 -0.32 16.47 -2.37
CA SER A 26 -0.21 17.67 -1.52
C SER A 26 1.06 17.68 -0.65
N HIS A 27 1.74 16.54 -0.53
CA HIS A 27 3.01 16.36 0.19
C HIS A 27 4.19 16.11 -0.77
N ASP A 28 4.15 16.69 -1.97
CA ASP A 28 5.21 16.61 -2.99
C ASP A 28 5.57 15.18 -3.43
N TYR A 29 4.66 14.20 -3.27
CA TYR A 29 4.87 12.87 -3.82
C TYR A 29 4.56 12.85 -5.32
N ASP A 30 5.61 12.65 -6.12
CA ASP A 30 5.50 12.30 -7.52
C ASP A 30 5.43 10.78 -7.71
N GLU A 31 4.46 10.33 -8.50
CA GLU A 31 4.27 8.90 -8.74
C GLU A 31 5.43 8.29 -9.54
N VAL A 32 6.23 7.45 -8.88
CA VAL A 32 7.38 6.77 -9.50
C VAL A 32 7.04 5.31 -9.83
N GLY A 33 6.81 5.01 -11.10
CA GLY A 33 6.66 3.63 -11.60
C GLY A 33 5.21 3.20 -11.85
N ARG A 34 4.99 2.49 -12.97
CA ARG A 34 3.64 2.22 -13.50
C ARG A 34 2.90 1.03 -12.89
N ARG A 35 3.64 0.03 -12.38
CA ARG A 35 3.08 -1.25 -11.91
C ARG A 35 2.68 -1.25 -10.43
N TRP A 36 3.18 -0.28 -9.68
CA TRP A 36 3.02 -0.23 -8.24
C TRP A 36 3.01 1.23 -7.80
N LYS A 37 1.80 1.73 -7.56
CA LYS A 37 1.53 3.13 -7.26
C LYS A 37 1.60 3.41 -5.75
N GLY A 38 1.54 4.68 -5.39
CA GLY A 38 1.45 5.11 -3.99
C GLY A 38 0.31 4.42 -3.23
N PRO A 39 -0.94 4.48 -3.73
CA PRO A 39 -2.08 3.80 -3.11
C PRO A 39 -1.89 2.29 -2.92
N ASP A 40 -1.30 1.59 -3.91
CA ASP A 40 -0.98 0.15 -3.79
C ASP A 40 -0.08 -0.11 -2.57
N HIS A 41 0.86 0.80 -2.31
CA HIS A 41 1.80 0.69 -1.19
C HIS A 41 1.14 0.92 0.17
N ILE A 42 0.18 1.86 0.24
CA ILE A 42 -0.62 2.10 1.45
C ILE A 42 -1.43 0.85 1.80
N PHE A 43 -2.16 0.32 0.81
CA PHE A 43 -2.91 -0.93 0.95
C PHE A 43 -2.03 -2.11 1.33
N PHE A 44 -0.84 -2.19 0.73
CA PHE A 44 0.18 -3.18 1.10
C PHE A 44 0.63 -3.07 2.56
N TRP A 45 0.88 -1.86 3.08
CA TRP A 45 1.26 -1.69 4.48
C TRP A 45 0.15 -2.08 5.45
N LEU A 46 -1.11 -1.78 5.12
CA LEU A 46 -2.25 -2.23 5.92
C LEU A 46 -2.31 -3.76 5.97
N LEU A 47 -2.15 -4.41 4.81
CA LEU A 47 -2.14 -5.86 4.69
C LEU A 47 -0.98 -6.52 5.45
N VAL A 48 0.24 -6.02 5.25
CA VAL A 48 1.43 -6.52 5.95
C VAL A 48 1.29 -6.40 7.46
N SER A 49 0.69 -5.31 7.92
CA SER A 49 0.48 -5.06 9.35
C SER A 49 -0.59 -5.96 9.93
N SER A 50 -1.70 -6.19 9.21
CA SER A 50 -2.78 -7.07 9.68
C SER A 50 -2.36 -8.53 9.73
N GLU A 51 -1.60 -8.98 8.73
CA GLU A 51 -1.17 -10.37 8.60
C GLU A 51 0.23 -10.65 9.16
N GLN A 52 0.88 -9.63 9.75
CA GLN A 52 2.18 -9.74 10.40
C GLN A 52 3.28 -10.32 9.49
N TRP A 53 3.33 -9.87 8.23
CA TRP A 53 4.37 -10.31 7.30
C TRP A 53 5.73 -9.77 7.74
N GLN A 54 6.75 -10.62 7.66
CA GLN A 54 7.98 -10.39 8.44
C GLN A 54 8.94 -9.39 7.78
N ASN A 55 9.01 -9.37 6.46
CA ASN A 55 9.92 -8.51 5.70
C ASN A 55 9.54 -8.50 4.21
N TYR A 56 10.13 -7.60 3.42
CA TYR A 56 9.79 -7.46 2.00
C TYR A 56 10.03 -8.72 1.16
N ARG A 57 10.95 -9.62 1.57
CA ARG A 57 11.19 -10.89 0.85
C ARG A 57 10.08 -11.90 1.12
N ASP A 58 9.60 -11.96 2.35
CA ASP A 58 8.39 -12.70 2.71
C ASP A 58 7.18 -12.13 1.95
N SER A 59 7.03 -10.80 1.93
CA SER A 59 5.98 -10.10 1.19
C SER A 59 5.94 -10.43 -0.29
N GLU A 60 7.09 -10.49 -0.97
CA GLU A 60 7.16 -10.88 -2.40
C GLU A 60 6.54 -12.26 -2.66
N ASN A 61 6.74 -13.22 -1.74
CA ASN A 61 6.16 -14.55 -1.90
C ASN A 61 4.67 -14.55 -1.62
N LYS A 62 4.22 -13.79 -0.63
CA LYS A 62 2.81 -13.73 -0.23
C LYS A 62 1.95 -12.92 -1.21
N LEU A 63 2.47 -11.84 -1.78
CA LEU A 63 1.78 -11.05 -2.84
C LEU A 63 1.38 -11.86 -4.08
N LYS A 64 2.00 -13.02 -4.32
CA LYS A 64 1.60 -13.93 -5.42
C LYS A 64 0.21 -14.53 -5.21
N PHE A 65 -0.26 -14.54 -3.96
CA PHE A 65 -1.53 -15.12 -3.56
C PHE A 65 -2.57 -14.06 -3.21
N GLU A 66 -2.20 -12.78 -3.25
CA GLU A 66 -3.09 -11.65 -2.95
C GLU A 66 -3.82 -11.17 -4.19
N PRO A 67 -5.15 -11.36 -4.29
CA PRO A 67 -5.89 -11.00 -5.50
C PRO A 67 -6.05 -9.49 -5.68
N ASN A 68 -5.90 -8.71 -4.61
CA ASN A 68 -6.22 -7.29 -4.57
C ASN A 68 -5.03 -6.36 -4.81
N LEU A 69 -3.82 -6.91 -4.97
CA LEU A 69 -2.57 -6.15 -5.16
C LEU A 69 -1.73 -6.76 -6.28
N ASN A 70 -1.02 -5.93 -7.02
CA ASN A 70 -0.13 -6.40 -8.08
C ASN A 70 1.08 -7.17 -7.51
N THR A 71 1.48 -8.26 -8.13
CA THR A 71 2.73 -8.93 -7.72
C THR A 71 3.95 -8.10 -8.10
N VAL A 72 4.80 -7.77 -7.12
CA VAL A 72 6.08 -7.09 -7.32
C VAL A 72 7.18 -7.70 -6.45
N VAL A 73 8.44 -7.51 -6.88
CA VAL A 73 9.60 -7.98 -6.13
C VAL A 73 9.94 -7.09 -4.94
N HIS A 74 10.59 -7.64 -3.93
CA HIS A 74 10.95 -6.94 -2.68
C HIS A 74 11.72 -5.62 -2.89
N THR A 75 12.50 -5.49 -3.98
CA THR A 75 13.25 -4.25 -4.28
C THR A 75 12.33 -3.11 -4.72
N VAL A 76 11.21 -3.40 -5.39
CA VAL A 76 10.18 -2.41 -5.72
C VAL A 76 9.51 -1.97 -4.42
N LEU A 77 9.18 -2.93 -3.55
CA LEU A 77 8.58 -2.66 -2.25
C LEU A 77 9.44 -1.70 -1.40
N ALA A 78 10.73 -2.03 -1.28
CA ALA A 78 11.68 -1.23 -0.52
C ALA A 78 11.92 0.16 -1.13
N LYS A 79 11.98 0.28 -2.46
CA LYS A 79 12.17 1.57 -3.13
C LYS A 79 11.00 2.51 -2.90
N LYS A 80 9.76 2.02 -3.07
CA LYS A 80 8.56 2.83 -2.90
C LYS A 80 8.37 3.26 -1.43
N ALA A 81 8.66 2.38 -0.47
CA ALA A 81 8.65 2.72 0.96
C ALA A 81 9.57 3.89 1.33
N ARG A 82 10.66 4.11 0.58
CA ARG A 82 11.62 5.20 0.83
C ARG A 82 11.19 6.56 0.29
N ILE A 83 10.27 6.58 -0.67
CA ILE A 83 9.88 7.81 -1.37
C ILE A 83 8.49 8.31 -0.97
N LEU A 84 7.71 7.49 -0.24
CA LEU A 84 6.42 7.91 0.29
C LEU A 84 6.64 8.88 1.47
N PRO A 85 6.10 10.11 1.41
CA PRO A 85 6.23 11.07 2.50
C PRO A 85 5.51 10.57 3.75
N TYR A 86 6.20 10.57 4.89
CA TYR A 86 5.62 10.16 6.16
C TYR A 86 4.37 10.97 6.52
N GLU A 87 4.41 12.29 6.34
CA GLU A 87 3.29 13.19 6.67
C GLU A 87 2.05 12.88 5.83
N ALA A 88 2.21 12.52 4.55
CA ALA A 88 1.10 12.10 3.70
C ALA A 88 0.45 10.81 4.23
N VAL A 89 1.28 9.83 4.62
CA VAL A 89 0.81 8.54 5.15
C VAL A 89 0.08 8.74 6.47
N LYS A 90 0.59 9.63 7.33
CA LYS A 90 -0.05 9.99 8.59
C LYS A 90 -1.42 10.60 8.35
N GLU A 91 -1.53 11.59 7.45
CA GLU A 91 -2.81 12.23 7.11
C GLU A 91 -3.82 11.22 6.57
N ILE A 92 -3.39 10.28 5.71
CA ILE A 92 -4.24 9.20 5.19
C ILE A 92 -4.80 8.30 6.31
N LEU A 93 -4.02 8.05 7.37
CA LEU A 93 -4.40 7.17 8.47
C LEU A 93 -5.13 7.88 9.63
N GLU A 94 -5.19 9.21 9.61
CA GLU A 94 -5.91 10.03 10.60
C GLU A 94 -7.39 10.27 10.22
N PHE A 95 -7.85 9.68 9.10
CA PHE A 95 -9.26 9.66 8.69
C PHE A 95 -10.16 8.84 9.63
#